data_AF-A6JV88-F1
#
_entry.id   AF-A6JV88-F1
#
_cell.length_a   1.000
_cell.length_b   1.000
_cell.length_c   1.000
_cell.angle_alpha   90.00
_cell.angle_beta   90.00
_cell.angle_gamma   90.00
#
_symmetry.space_group_name_H-M   'P 1'
#
loop_
_entity.id
_entity.type
_entity.pdbx_description
1 polymer ?
#
loop_
_entity_poly.entity_id
_entity_poly.type
_entity_poly.pdbx_seq_one_letter_code
_entity_poly.pdbx_strand_id
1 'polypeptide(L)'
;MADTSGEVAAVPASGAANGLSNGAGATPAQPNNPLSRKLHKILETRLENDKEHLEALLKHVTAQGVKENIQEVVGHITEGVCRPLKVRIEQVILAEPGAVLLYKISNLLKFYHHTISGIVGNSAATLLTTIEEMHLLSKKIFFSSLSLHANKLMDKIELPPPDLGPSSALSQTLTLLRDVLASHDSSVVPLDARQADFVQVLSCVLDPLLQMCTVSASNLGTADMATFMVNSLYMMKTTLALFEFTDRRLEMLQFQIEAHLDTLINEQASYVLTRVGLSYIYNTIQQHRPDQGSLASMPNLDSVALKAAMAQFDRYLSAPDHLLMPQLNSLLSATVKEQIIKQSTELVCRAYGEVHAAVMNPVNAYKDPESILHRSPEQVKTLLS
;
A
#
# COMPACT_ATOMS: atom_id res chain seq x y z
N MET A 1 -51.22 6.81 -64.27
CA MET A 1 -50.45 7.68 -65.17
C MET A 1 -49.45 8.39 -64.27
N ALA A 2 -48.22 7.88 -64.09
CA ALA A 2 -47.05 8.10 -64.97
C ALA A 2 -46.76 9.61 -65.09
N ASP A 3 -45.59 10.19 -64.81
CA ASP A 3 -44.18 9.77 -64.89
C ASP A 3 -43.35 10.87 -64.14
N THR A 4 -42.47 10.56 -63.17
CA THR A 4 -41.00 10.34 -63.22
C THR A 4 -40.07 11.56 -63.34
N SER A 5 -38.95 11.47 -62.60
CA SER A 5 -37.66 12.19 -62.70
C SER A 5 -37.50 13.48 -61.87
N GLY A 6 -36.50 13.67 -60.99
CA GLY A 6 -35.39 12.82 -60.55
C GLY A 6 -34.48 13.56 -59.54
N GLU A 7 -33.71 12.77 -58.77
CA GLU A 7 -32.36 13.02 -58.19
C GLU A 7 -32.22 14.09 -57.06
N VAL A 8 -31.51 13.89 -55.93
CA VAL A 8 -30.13 13.39 -55.79
C VAL A 8 -29.84 12.66 -54.45
N ALA A 9 -29.28 11.45 -54.61
CA ALA A 9 -28.29 10.68 -53.85
C ALA A 9 -28.29 10.61 -52.29
N ALA A 10 -28.67 9.43 -51.78
CA ALA A 10 -27.91 8.70 -50.77
C ALA A 10 -27.96 7.20 -51.15
N VAL A 11 -26.80 6.58 -51.42
CA VAL A 11 -26.69 5.15 -51.78
C VAL A 11 -25.60 4.47 -50.94
N PRO A 12 -25.78 3.18 -50.58
CA PRO A 12 -25.25 2.54 -49.37
C PRO A 12 -24.33 1.34 -49.68
N ALA A 13 -23.95 0.58 -48.64
CA ALA A 13 -23.53 -0.82 -48.74
C ALA A 13 -24.12 -1.55 -47.50
N SER A 14 -25.14 -2.40 -47.64
CA SER A 14 -25.10 -3.85 -47.98
C SER A 14 -24.12 -4.63 -47.07
N GLY A 15 -24.48 -5.69 -46.35
CA GLY A 15 -25.71 -6.46 -46.23
C GLY A 15 -25.46 -7.76 -45.44
N ALA A 16 -26.51 -8.24 -44.78
CA ALA A 16 -26.86 -9.63 -44.44
C ALA A 16 -25.94 -10.56 -43.61
N ALA A 17 -26.42 -10.83 -42.38
CA ALA A 17 -26.91 -12.12 -41.86
C ALA A 17 -25.98 -13.33 -41.54
N ASN A 18 -26.11 -13.73 -40.27
CA ASN A 18 -26.17 -15.09 -39.67
C ASN A 18 -24.95 -16.04 -39.67
N GLY A 19 -24.67 -16.57 -38.47
CA GLY A 19 -23.99 -17.86 -38.28
C GLY A 19 -23.40 -18.09 -36.89
N LEU A 20 -24.01 -19.00 -36.11
CA LEU A 20 -23.45 -19.60 -34.89
C LEU A 20 -22.25 -20.52 -35.22
N SER A 21 -21.16 -20.48 -34.43
CA SER A 21 -20.34 -21.67 -34.11
C SER A 21 -19.28 -21.41 -33.02
N ASN A 22 -19.16 -22.38 -32.11
CA ASN A 22 -18.13 -22.56 -31.08
C ASN A 22 -16.67 -22.54 -31.59
N GLY A 23 -15.74 -22.15 -30.71
CA GLY A 23 -14.48 -22.90 -30.53
C GLY A 23 -13.14 -22.15 -30.64
N ALA A 24 -12.32 -22.36 -29.61
CA ALA A 24 -10.85 -22.45 -29.62
C ALA A 24 -9.98 -21.19 -29.41
N GLY A 25 -9.17 -21.24 -28.33
CA GLY A 25 -7.77 -20.79 -28.40
C GLY A 25 -7.37 -19.55 -27.60
N ALA A 26 -7.57 -19.54 -26.28
CA ALA A 26 -6.77 -18.65 -25.42
C ALA A 26 -5.34 -19.22 -25.34
N THR A 27 -4.42 -18.64 -26.12
CA THR A 27 -2.98 -18.93 -26.03
C THR A 27 -2.46 -18.56 -24.62
N PRO A 28 -1.75 -19.46 -23.92
CA PRO A 28 -1.16 -19.14 -22.62
C PRO A 28 -0.05 -18.10 -22.82
N ALA A 29 -0.06 -17.05 -22.01
CA ALA A 29 0.92 -15.97 -22.04
C ALA A 29 2.35 -16.52 -21.82
N GLN A 30 3.21 -16.37 -22.82
CA GLN A 30 4.61 -16.80 -22.75
C GLN A 30 5.40 -15.98 -21.71
N PRO A 31 6.26 -16.62 -20.89
CA PRO A 31 7.04 -15.95 -19.86
C PRO A 31 8.15 -15.08 -20.49
N ASN A 32 8.16 -13.79 -20.15
CA ASN A 32 8.99 -12.79 -20.84
C ASN A 32 10.48 -12.79 -20.43
N ASN A 33 10.96 -13.78 -19.67
CA ASN A 33 12.35 -13.86 -19.20
C ASN A 33 13.23 -14.81 -20.07
N PRO A 34 14.39 -14.38 -20.62
CA PRO A 34 15.25 -15.20 -21.48
C PRO A 34 15.75 -16.50 -20.84
N LEU A 35 16.03 -16.49 -19.52
CA LEU A 35 16.42 -17.68 -18.76
C LEU A 35 15.24 -18.64 -18.61
N SER A 36 14.04 -18.11 -18.32
CA SER A 36 12.82 -18.91 -18.26
C SER A 36 12.50 -19.55 -19.60
N ARG A 37 12.66 -18.82 -20.72
CA ARG A 37 12.46 -19.36 -22.08
C ARG A 37 13.48 -20.44 -22.43
N LYS A 38 14.74 -20.28 -22.04
CA LYS A 38 15.77 -21.32 -22.25
C LYS A 38 15.50 -22.57 -21.41
N LEU A 39 15.18 -22.40 -20.12
CA LEU A 39 14.82 -23.53 -19.25
C LEU A 39 13.55 -24.24 -19.72
N HIS A 40 12.52 -23.49 -20.07
CA HIS A 40 11.25 -23.98 -20.60
C HIS A 40 11.45 -24.76 -21.90
N LYS A 41 12.16 -24.16 -22.87
CA LYS A 41 12.46 -24.82 -24.14
C LYS A 41 13.32 -26.07 -23.95
N ILE A 42 14.30 -26.07 -23.04
CA ILE A 42 15.12 -27.26 -22.79
C ILE A 42 14.31 -28.37 -22.11
N LEU A 43 13.44 -28.02 -21.16
CA LEU A 43 12.64 -28.99 -20.42
C LEU A 43 11.49 -29.55 -21.27
N GLU A 44 10.66 -28.70 -21.89
CA GLU A 44 9.57 -29.14 -22.77
C GLU A 44 10.10 -29.98 -23.93
N THR A 45 11.05 -29.44 -24.70
CA THR A 45 11.52 -30.13 -25.90
C THR A 45 12.25 -31.44 -25.58
N ARG A 46 12.81 -31.63 -24.38
CA ARG A 46 13.38 -32.94 -24.00
C ARG A 46 12.33 -33.89 -23.43
N LEU A 47 11.51 -33.45 -22.47
CA LEU A 47 10.50 -34.31 -21.84
C LEU A 47 9.44 -34.78 -22.84
N GLU A 48 9.03 -33.91 -23.76
CA GLU A 48 8.01 -34.21 -24.76
C GLU A 48 8.56 -35.18 -25.82
N ASN A 49 9.79 -34.97 -26.29
CA ASN A 49 10.48 -35.92 -27.16
C ASN A 49 10.68 -37.28 -26.48
N ASP A 50 11.16 -37.32 -25.24
CA ASP A 50 11.43 -38.60 -24.57
C ASP A 50 10.12 -39.38 -24.30
N LYS A 51 9.04 -38.68 -23.96
CA LYS A 51 7.70 -39.26 -23.81
C LYS A 51 7.16 -39.80 -25.13
N GLU A 52 7.24 -39.04 -26.22
CA GLU A 52 6.80 -39.49 -27.55
C GLU A 52 7.60 -40.69 -28.05
N HIS A 53 8.92 -40.72 -27.81
CA HIS A 53 9.75 -41.87 -28.19
C HIS A 53 9.39 -43.13 -27.38
N LEU A 54 9.12 -43.00 -26.08
CA LEU A 54 8.65 -44.11 -25.25
C LEU A 54 7.27 -44.60 -25.68
N GLU A 55 6.32 -43.69 -25.93
CA GLU A 55 4.98 -44.02 -26.40
C GLU A 55 5.01 -44.70 -27.77
N ALA A 56 5.88 -44.25 -28.68
CA ALA A 56 6.09 -44.86 -30.00
C ALA A 56 6.70 -46.27 -29.91
N LEU A 57 7.70 -46.47 -29.04
CA LEU A 57 8.33 -47.77 -28.80
C LEU A 57 7.35 -48.80 -28.20
N LEU A 58 6.47 -48.36 -27.30
CA LEU A 58 5.53 -49.24 -26.59
C LEU A 58 4.20 -49.45 -27.31
N LYS A 59 3.89 -48.67 -28.35
CA LYS A 59 2.74 -48.91 -29.24
C LYS A 59 2.78 -50.30 -29.90
N HIS A 60 3.96 -50.92 -29.97
CA HIS A 60 4.19 -52.27 -30.50
C HIS A 60 4.22 -53.38 -29.42
N VAL A 61 4.09 -53.05 -28.13
CA VAL A 61 4.15 -54.00 -27.02
C VAL A 61 2.74 -54.23 -26.46
N THR A 62 2.07 -55.29 -26.91
CA THR A 62 0.81 -55.75 -26.33
C THR A 62 1.08 -56.62 -25.10
N ALA A 63 1.26 -56.02 -23.93
CA ALA A 63 1.37 -56.77 -22.67
C ALA A 63 0.73 -56.03 -21.49
N GLN A 64 0.01 -56.78 -20.65
CA GLN A 64 -0.43 -56.34 -19.34
C GLN A 64 0.82 -55.99 -18.49
N GLY A 65 0.88 -54.80 -17.88
CA GLY A 65 2.08 -54.31 -17.16
C GLY A 65 2.89 -53.24 -17.90
N VAL A 66 2.54 -52.90 -19.15
CA VAL A 66 3.18 -51.81 -19.93
C VAL A 66 3.16 -50.46 -19.20
N LYS A 67 2.09 -50.13 -18.48
CA LYS A 67 2.03 -48.90 -17.68
C LYS A 67 3.09 -48.90 -16.58
N GLU A 68 3.23 -49.98 -15.81
CA GLU A 68 4.20 -50.10 -14.72
C GLU A 68 5.64 -50.07 -15.25
N ASN A 69 5.93 -50.76 -16.35
CA ASN A 69 7.23 -50.67 -17.03
C ASN A 69 7.52 -49.25 -17.55
N ILE A 70 6.53 -48.53 -18.07
CA ILE A 70 6.68 -47.11 -18.45
C ILE A 70 7.02 -46.27 -17.22
N GLN A 71 6.36 -46.51 -16.09
CA GLN A 71 6.64 -45.75 -14.86
C GLN A 71 8.09 -45.99 -14.39
N GLU A 72 8.55 -47.24 -14.43
CA GLU A 72 9.89 -47.62 -14.00
C GLU A 72 10.97 -47.08 -14.93
N VAL A 73 10.78 -47.16 -16.25
CA VAL A 73 11.72 -46.62 -17.24
C VAL A 73 11.80 -45.10 -17.16
N VAL A 74 10.67 -44.41 -17.05
CA VAL A 74 10.64 -42.95 -16.87
C VAL A 74 11.26 -42.55 -15.54
N GLY A 75 11.03 -43.32 -14.47
CA GLY A 75 11.69 -43.15 -13.18
C GLY A 75 13.22 -43.21 -13.30
N HIS A 76 13.75 -44.24 -13.95
CA HIS A 76 15.19 -44.40 -14.17
C HIS A 76 15.81 -43.32 -15.06
N ILE A 77 15.13 -42.92 -16.15
CA ILE A 77 15.61 -41.84 -17.02
C ILE A 77 15.64 -40.52 -16.24
N THR A 78 14.59 -40.24 -15.45
CA THR A 78 14.50 -38.99 -14.68
C THR A 78 15.45 -38.94 -13.49
N GLU A 79 15.83 -40.10 -12.91
CA GLU A 79 16.83 -40.16 -11.85
C GLU A 79 18.19 -39.61 -12.28
N GLY A 80 18.60 -39.89 -13.53
CA GLY A 80 19.87 -39.40 -14.09
C GLY A 80 19.97 -37.87 -14.18
N VAL A 81 18.84 -37.16 -14.25
CA VAL A 81 18.82 -35.69 -14.33
C VAL A 81 18.71 -34.99 -12.98
N CYS A 82 18.29 -35.70 -11.91
CA CYS A 82 18.07 -35.12 -10.58
C CYS A 82 19.34 -34.46 -10.02
N ARG A 83 20.46 -35.19 -9.97
CA ARG A 83 21.70 -34.70 -9.37
C ARG A 83 22.29 -33.49 -10.12
N PRO A 84 22.43 -33.50 -11.46
CA PRO A 84 22.89 -32.32 -12.20
C PRO A 84 21.97 -31.11 -12.06
N LEU A 85 20.64 -31.32 -12.03
CA LEU A 85 19.66 -30.25 -11.86
C LEU A 85 19.79 -29.62 -10.46
N LYS A 86 19.83 -30.44 -9.42
CA LYS A 86 20.02 -30.03 -8.02
C LYS A 86 21.27 -29.16 -7.87
N VAL A 87 22.43 -29.66 -8.29
CA VAL A 87 23.71 -28.93 -8.16
C VAL A 87 23.66 -27.57 -8.85
N ARG A 88 23.07 -27.48 -10.06
CA ARG A 88 22.97 -26.21 -10.77
C ARG A 88 22.05 -25.21 -10.09
N ILE A 89 20.90 -25.67 -9.58
CA ILE A 89 19.97 -24.80 -8.86
C ILE A 89 20.59 -24.33 -7.54
N GLU A 90 21.22 -25.23 -6.78
CA GLU A 90 21.93 -24.90 -5.54
C GLU A 90 23.01 -23.85 -5.79
N GLN A 91 23.84 -24.02 -6.83
CA GLN A 91 24.87 -23.03 -7.18
C GLN A 91 24.29 -21.65 -7.46
N VAL A 92 23.15 -21.57 -8.16
CA VAL A 92 22.49 -20.28 -8.44
C VAL A 92 21.90 -19.68 -7.17
N ILE A 93 21.27 -20.47 -6.30
CA ILE A 93 20.69 -19.99 -5.04
C ILE A 93 21.79 -19.49 -4.09
N LEU A 94 22.88 -20.26 -3.95
CA LEU A 94 23.99 -19.97 -3.06
C LEU A 94 24.92 -18.86 -3.57
N ALA A 95 24.80 -18.47 -4.85
CA ALA A 95 25.47 -17.28 -5.39
C ALA A 95 24.81 -15.96 -4.95
N GLU A 96 23.82 -16.00 -4.06
CA GLU A 96 23.12 -14.84 -3.49
C GLU A 96 22.62 -13.82 -4.53
N PRO A 97 21.81 -14.22 -5.52
CA PRO A 97 21.42 -13.36 -6.64
C PRO A 97 20.40 -12.26 -6.30
N GLY A 98 20.09 -12.06 -5.01
CA GLY A 98 19.08 -11.12 -4.50
C GLY A 98 17.68 -11.71 -4.37
N ALA A 99 16.87 -11.09 -3.49
CA ALA A 99 15.55 -11.60 -3.09
C ALA A 99 14.57 -11.75 -4.27
N VAL A 100 14.57 -10.80 -5.21
CA VAL A 100 13.67 -10.87 -6.40
C VAL A 100 13.96 -12.12 -7.23
N LEU A 101 15.23 -12.44 -7.49
CA LEU A 101 15.57 -13.60 -8.29
C LEU A 101 15.31 -14.90 -7.53
N LEU A 102 15.61 -14.95 -6.22
CA LEU A 102 15.29 -16.10 -5.37
C LEU A 102 13.78 -16.38 -5.33
N TYR A 103 12.95 -15.34 -5.29
CA TYR A 103 11.49 -15.48 -5.35
C TYR A 103 11.03 -16.01 -6.71
N LYS A 104 11.57 -15.47 -7.81
CA LYS A 104 11.30 -15.97 -9.17
C LYS A 104 11.70 -17.43 -9.34
N ILE A 105 12.87 -17.84 -8.84
CA ILE A 105 13.34 -19.23 -8.87
C ILE A 105 12.37 -20.12 -8.08
N SER A 106 12.00 -19.70 -6.87
CA SER A 106 11.05 -20.43 -6.02
C SER A 106 9.71 -20.67 -6.73
N ASN A 107 9.13 -19.63 -7.34
CA ASN A 107 7.87 -19.74 -8.08
C ASN A 107 8.01 -20.63 -9.33
N LEU A 108 9.15 -20.53 -10.04
CA LEU A 108 9.43 -21.35 -11.21
C LEU A 108 9.57 -22.84 -10.86
N LEU A 109 10.24 -23.16 -9.75
CA LEU A 109 10.36 -24.53 -9.27
C LEU A 109 9.01 -25.10 -8.88
N LYS A 110 8.17 -24.32 -8.19
CA LYS A 110 6.80 -24.71 -7.84
C LYS A 110 5.92 -24.95 -9.08
N PHE A 111 6.04 -24.09 -10.08
CA PHE A 111 5.38 -24.26 -11.39
C PHE A 111 5.80 -25.56 -12.08
N TYR A 112 7.11 -25.84 -12.18
CA TYR A 112 7.60 -27.04 -12.83
C TYR A 112 7.29 -28.31 -12.04
N HIS A 113 7.29 -28.24 -10.70
CA HIS A 113 6.81 -29.35 -9.87
C HIS A 113 5.38 -29.72 -10.24
N HIS A 114 4.47 -28.73 -10.30
CA HIS A 114 3.07 -28.97 -10.68
C HIS A 114 2.94 -29.48 -12.12
N THR A 115 3.64 -28.86 -13.06
CA THR A 115 3.57 -29.22 -14.49
C THR A 115 4.08 -30.64 -14.74
N ILE A 116 5.25 -31.00 -14.21
CA ILE A 116 5.83 -32.34 -14.37
C ILE A 116 4.97 -33.38 -13.66
N SER A 117 4.43 -33.06 -12.48
CA SER A 117 3.50 -33.95 -11.77
C SER A 117 2.24 -34.21 -12.58
N GLY A 118 1.71 -33.21 -13.29
CA GLY A 118 0.55 -33.38 -14.18
C GLY A 118 0.83 -34.24 -15.43
N ILE A 119 2.05 -34.16 -15.99
CA ILE A 119 2.42 -34.89 -17.22
C ILE A 119 2.80 -36.35 -16.92
N VAL A 120 3.59 -36.56 -15.86
CA VAL A 120 4.29 -37.82 -15.59
C VAL A 120 3.72 -38.55 -14.37
N GLY A 121 2.92 -37.87 -13.55
CA GLY A 121 2.35 -38.44 -12.33
C GLY A 121 3.43 -38.93 -11.37
N ASN A 122 3.17 -40.06 -10.70
CA ASN A 122 4.10 -40.67 -9.75
C ASN A 122 5.31 -41.34 -10.42
N SER A 123 5.37 -41.41 -11.75
CA SER A 123 6.48 -42.04 -12.48
C SER A 123 7.79 -41.26 -12.39
N ALA A 124 7.75 -39.98 -11.99
CA ALA A 124 8.94 -39.14 -11.79
C ALA A 124 9.10 -38.71 -10.32
N ALA A 125 8.71 -39.57 -9.36
CA ALA A 125 8.70 -39.24 -7.94
C ALA A 125 10.03 -38.65 -7.44
N THR A 126 11.17 -39.24 -7.80
CA THR A 126 12.50 -38.76 -7.39
C THR A 126 12.82 -37.35 -7.93
N LEU A 127 12.42 -37.06 -9.18
CA LEU A 127 12.59 -35.74 -9.78
C LEU A 127 11.67 -34.70 -9.10
N LEU A 128 10.42 -35.05 -8.84
CA LEU A 128 9.48 -34.20 -8.11
C LEU A 128 10.00 -33.87 -6.72
N THR A 129 10.47 -34.86 -5.95
CA THR A 129 11.11 -34.64 -4.65
C THR A 129 12.32 -33.72 -4.76
N THR A 130 13.16 -33.91 -5.79
CA THR A 130 14.32 -33.04 -6.02
C THR A 130 13.92 -31.59 -6.30
N ILE A 131 12.88 -31.36 -7.11
CA ILE A 131 12.37 -30.01 -7.40
C ILE A 131 11.77 -29.37 -6.15
N GLU A 132 11.03 -30.14 -5.35
CA GLU A 132 10.45 -29.66 -4.10
C GLU A 132 11.53 -29.28 -3.08
N GLU A 133 12.58 -30.11 -2.91
CA GLU A 133 13.74 -29.76 -2.08
C GLU A 133 14.37 -28.43 -2.50
N MET A 134 14.53 -28.21 -3.81
CA MET A 134 15.07 -26.96 -4.35
C MET A 134 14.12 -25.79 -4.17
N HIS A 135 12.81 -25.99 -4.30
CA HIS A 135 11.80 -24.99 -4.01
C HIS A 135 11.90 -24.53 -2.55
N LEU A 136 11.93 -25.48 -1.61
CA LEU A 136 12.06 -25.20 -0.18
C LEU A 136 13.37 -24.48 0.15
N LEU A 137 14.49 -24.89 -0.45
CA LEU A 137 15.77 -24.21 -0.30
C LEU A 137 15.70 -22.76 -0.81
N SER A 138 15.19 -22.54 -2.03
CA SER A 138 15.05 -21.21 -2.62
C SER A 138 14.17 -20.31 -1.77
N LYS A 139 13.04 -20.84 -1.27
CA LYS A 139 12.11 -20.13 -0.38
C LYS A 139 12.79 -19.76 0.95
N LYS A 140 13.55 -20.69 1.54
CA LYS A 140 14.30 -20.44 2.78
C LYS A 140 15.32 -19.31 2.60
N ILE A 141 16.16 -19.38 1.57
CA ILE A 141 17.19 -18.36 1.31
C ILE A 141 16.56 -17.01 0.95
N PHE A 142 15.45 -17.01 0.22
CA PHE A 142 14.67 -15.80 -0.05
C PHE A 142 14.23 -15.08 1.25
N PHE A 143 13.58 -15.80 2.17
CA PHE A 143 13.16 -15.20 3.44
C PHE A 143 14.35 -14.80 4.31
N SER A 144 15.42 -15.59 4.35
CA SER A 144 16.66 -15.19 5.04
C SER A 144 17.25 -13.90 4.45
N SER A 145 17.20 -13.72 3.13
CA SER A 145 17.64 -12.48 2.46
C SER A 145 16.77 -11.28 2.83
N LEU A 146 15.44 -11.44 2.87
CA LEU A 146 14.54 -10.39 3.33
C LEU A 146 14.74 -10.04 4.80
N SER A 147 14.89 -11.03 5.68
CA SER A 147 15.17 -10.81 7.09
C SER A 147 16.51 -10.11 7.31
N LEU A 148 17.55 -10.46 6.53
CA LEU A 148 18.82 -9.76 6.56
C LEU A 148 18.70 -8.30 6.11
N HIS A 149 17.93 -8.04 5.05
CA HIS A 149 17.63 -6.68 4.58
C HIS A 149 16.90 -5.88 5.66
N ALA A 150 15.87 -6.48 6.29
CA ALA A 150 15.14 -5.89 7.41
C ALA A 150 16.03 -5.55 8.61
N ASN A 151 16.92 -6.46 9.00
CA ASN A 151 17.86 -6.23 10.11
C ASN A 151 18.82 -5.07 9.80
N LYS A 152 19.32 -4.98 8.56
CA LYS A 152 20.19 -3.88 8.13
C LYS A 152 19.51 -2.52 8.17
N LEU A 153 18.21 -2.44 7.91
CA LEU A 153 17.42 -1.20 8.07
C LEU A 153 17.42 -0.73 9.54
N MET A 154 17.45 -1.66 10.48
CA MET A 154 17.42 -1.38 11.92
C MET A 154 18.80 -1.08 12.51
N ASP A 155 19.89 -1.51 11.89
CA ASP A 155 21.27 -1.27 12.37
C ASP A 155 21.68 0.21 12.32
N LYS A 156 21.19 0.96 11.31
CA LYS A 156 21.47 2.38 11.13
C LYS A 156 20.21 3.11 10.70
N ILE A 157 19.40 3.47 11.70
CA ILE A 157 18.19 4.23 11.47
C ILE A 157 18.57 5.68 11.18
N GLU A 158 18.31 6.10 9.95
CA GLU A 158 18.49 7.48 9.51
C GLU A 158 17.43 8.38 10.16
N LEU A 159 17.79 9.63 10.44
CA LEU A 159 16.81 10.64 10.83
C LEU A 159 15.89 10.97 9.64
N PRO A 160 14.65 11.41 9.90
CA PRO A 160 13.75 11.86 8.85
C PRO A 160 14.41 12.99 8.03
N PRO A 161 14.20 13.00 6.70
CA PRO A 161 14.64 14.08 5.84
C PRO A 161 14.10 15.45 6.30
N PRO A 162 14.81 16.57 6.02
CA PRO A 162 14.37 17.92 6.42
C PRO A 162 13.03 18.35 5.81
N ASP A 163 12.65 17.77 4.67
CA ASP A 163 11.35 18.01 4.03
C ASP A 163 10.22 17.16 4.64
N LEU A 164 10.52 16.33 5.66
CA LEU A 164 9.61 15.37 6.29
C LEU A 164 9.03 14.35 5.29
N GLY A 165 9.72 14.13 4.18
CA GLY A 165 9.38 13.11 3.21
C GLY A 165 9.80 11.69 3.64
N PRO A 166 9.37 10.66 2.91
CA PRO A 166 9.82 9.30 3.12
C PRO A 166 11.34 9.17 2.95
N SER A 167 12.00 8.38 3.79
CA SER A 167 13.46 8.17 3.67
C SER A 167 13.84 7.40 2.40
N SER A 168 15.11 7.52 1.99
CA SER A 168 15.66 6.72 0.88
C SER A 168 15.60 5.22 1.17
N ALA A 169 15.89 4.83 2.42
CA ALA A 169 15.83 3.43 2.86
C ALA A 169 14.41 2.85 2.73
N LEU A 170 13.39 3.63 3.10
CA LEU A 170 11.99 3.26 2.93
C LEU A 170 11.64 3.10 1.44
N SER A 171 12.00 4.09 0.61
CA SER A 171 11.72 4.09 -0.83
C SER A 171 12.36 2.90 -1.56
N GLN A 172 13.63 2.60 -1.24
CA GLN A 172 14.36 1.46 -1.81
C GLN A 172 13.73 0.12 -1.40
N THR A 173 13.34 -0.02 -0.13
CA THR A 173 12.74 -1.26 0.37
C THR A 173 11.34 -1.48 -0.19
N LEU A 174 10.53 -0.43 -0.35
CA LEU A 174 9.24 -0.54 -1.03
C LEU A 174 9.39 -0.88 -2.52
N THR A 175 10.44 -0.39 -3.18
CA THR A 175 10.76 -0.80 -4.56
C THR A 175 11.09 -2.29 -4.62
N LEU A 176 11.92 -2.79 -3.70
CA LEU A 176 12.22 -4.22 -3.58
C LEU A 176 10.94 -5.05 -3.36
N LEU A 177 10.08 -4.62 -2.42
CA LEU A 177 8.81 -5.30 -2.13
C LEU A 177 7.92 -5.35 -3.38
N ARG A 178 7.76 -4.22 -4.07
CA ARG A 178 6.99 -4.13 -5.31
C ARG A 178 7.52 -5.09 -6.37
N ASP A 179 8.83 -5.15 -6.56
CA ASP A 179 9.45 -6.02 -7.55
C ASP A 179 9.28 -7.52 -7.19
N VAL A 180 9.31 -7.86 -5.90
CA VAL A 180 8.99 -9.22 -5.41
C VAL A 180 7.53 -9.57 -5.68
N LEU A 181 6.58 -8.70 -5.30
CA LEU A 181 5.15 -8.97 -5.47
C LEU A 181 4.74 -9.03 -6.95
N ALA A 182 5.32 -8.18 -7.81
CA ALA A 182 5.12 -8.20 -9.26
C ALA A 182 5.71 -9.45 -9.94
N SER A 183 6.62 -10.16 -9.28
CA SER A 183 7.25 -11.38 -9.82
C SER A 183 6.37 -12.63 -9.70
N HIS A 184 5.10 -12.48 -9.29
CA HIS A 184 4.19 -13.58 -9.04
C HIS A 184 3.31 -13.99 -10.26
N ASP A 185 3.25 -13.20 -11.34
CA ASP A 185 2.29 -13.40 -12.44
C ASP A 185 2.40 -14.74 -13.21
N SER A 186 3.45 -15.53 -13.01
CA SER A 186 3.69 -16.80 -13.71
C SER A 186 3.43 -18.06 -12.87
N SER A 187 2.80 -17.95 -11.68
CA SER A 187 2.67 -19.06 -10.72
C SER A 187 1.30 -19.76 -10.79
N VAL A 188 1.26 -21.06 -11.10
CA VAL A 188 0.03 -21.89 -11.20
C VAL A 188 -0.39 -22.44 -9.82
N VAL A 189 -0.33 -21.58 -8.80
CA VAL A 189 -0.53 -21.98 -7.40
C VAL A 189 -1.98 -21.73 -6.98
N PRO A 190 -2.60 -22.61 -6.16
CA PRO A 190 -3.91 -22.35 -5.57
C PRO A 190 -3.95 -21.01 -4.83
N LEU A 191 -5.09 -20.30 -4.91
CA LEU A 191 -5.25 -18.95 -4.37
C LEU A 191 -4.88 -18.86 -2.87
N ASP A 192 -5.26 -19.85 -2.06
CA ASP A 192 -4.98 -19.84 -0.62
C ASP A 192 -3.47 -19.90 -0.30
N ALA A 193 -2.74 -20.75 -1.04
CA ALA A 193 -1.29 -20.87 -0.88
C ALA A 193 -0.56 -19.61 -1.37
N ARG A 194 -1.09 -18.96 -2.42
CA ARG A 194 -0.61 -17.66 -2.90
C ARG A 194 -0.82 -16.58 -1.85
N GLN A 195 -2.01 -16.51 -1.26
CA GLN A 195 -2.34 -15.55 -0.21
C GLN A 195 -1.43 -15.73 1.02
N ALA A 196 -1.20 -16.96 1.47
CA ALA A 196 -0.31 -17.24 2.59
C ALA A 196 1.13 -16.76 2.33
N ASP A 197 1.66 -17.00 1.13
CA ASP A 197 3.00 -16.54 0.72
C ASP A 197 3.07 -14.99 0.71
N PHE A 198 2.04 -14.31 0.19
CA PHE A 198 1.95 -12.84 0.21
C PHE A 198 1.96 -12.29 1.65
N VAL A 199 1.13 -12.86 2.53
CA VAL A 199 1.04 -12.43 3.94
C VAL A 199 2.39 -12.56 4.64
N GLN A 200 3.13 -13.64 4.39
CA GLN A 200 4.48 -13.83 4.96
C GLN A 200 5.48 -12.79 4.42
N VAL A 201 5.50 -12.56 3.11
CA VAL A 201 6.39 -11.54 2.49
C VAL A 201 6.08 -10.15 3.02
N LEU A 202 4.81 -9.76 3.05
CA LEU A 202 4.36 -8.47 3.56
C LEU A 202 4.76 -8.28 5.02
N SER A 203 4.58 -9.30 5.87
CA SER A 203 4.94 -9.19 7.28
C SER A 203 6.45 -9.08 7.48
N CYS A 204 7.24 -9.85 6.72
CA CYS A 204 8.71 -9.81 6.81
C CYS A 204 9.30 -8.45 6.41
N VAL A 205 8.61 -7.65 5.59
CA VAL A 205 9.12 -6.38 5.08
C VAL A 205 8.43 -5.17 5.71
N LEU A 206 7.09 -5.16 5.82
CA LEU A 206 6.35 -4.01 6.32
C LEU A 206 6.55 -3.80 7.83
N ASP A 207 6.60 -4.86 8.63
CA ASP A 207 6.71 -4.71 10.08
C ASP A 207 8.04 -4.03 10.47
N PRO A 208 9.21 -4.44 9.91
CA PRO A 208 10.47 -3.72 10.10
C PRO A 208 10.44 -2.29 9.55
N LEU A 209 9.79 -2.05 8.40
CA LEU A 209 9.70 -0.70 7.83
C LEU A 209 8.89 0.25 8.71
N LEU A 210 7.77 -0.21 9.25
CA LEU A 210 6.96 0.55 10.20
C LEU A 210 7.76 0.85 11.46
N GLN A 211 8.45 -0.15 12.01
CA GLN A 211 9.30 0.05 13.18
C GLN A 211 10.42 1.05 12.92
N MET A 212 11.09 0.96 11.77
CA MET A 212 12.13 1.90 11.35
C MET A 212 11.57 3.33 11.27
N CYS A 213 10.39 3.55 10.67
CA CYS A 213 9.76 4.87 10.59
C CYS A 213 9.45 5.42 11.99
N THR A 214 8.86 4.60 12.86
CA THR A 214 8.53 5.00 14.24
C THR A 214 9.78 5.39 15.03
N VAL A 215 10.85 4.61 14.96
CA VAL A 215 12.10 4.90 15.67
C VAL A 215 12.79 6.13 15.08
N SER A 216 12.81 6.26 13.75
CA SER A 216 13.34 7.44 13.06
C SER A 216 12.66 8.73 13.52
N ALA A 217 11.33 8.70 13.66
CA ALA A 217 10.52 9.85 14.05
C ALA A 217 10.51 10.15 15.56
N SER A 218 11.07 9.27 16.40
CA SER A 218 10.91 9.32 17.87
C SER A 218 11.47 10.56 18.55
N ASN A 219 12.42 11.26 17.91
CA ASN A 219 13.05 12.48 18.44
C ASN A 219 12.48 13.78 17.84
N LEU A 220 11.46 13.67 16.97
CA LEU A 220 10.82 14.83 16.36
C LEU A 220 9.76 15.45 17.27
N GLY A 221 9.46 16.73 17.04
CA GLY A 221 8.27 17.35 17.62
C GLY A 221 6.99 16.70 17.10
N THR A 222 5.89 16.80 17.85
CA THR A 222 4.61 16.14 17.54
C THR A 222 4.15 16.35 16.09
N ALA A 223 4.15 17.60 15.60
CA ALA A 223 3.74 17.93 14.24
C ALA A 223 4.70 17.40 13.17
N ASP A 224 6.02 17.46 13.42
CA ASP A 224 7.04 16.95 12.49
C ASP A 224 6.96 15.43 12.37
N MET A 225 6.85 14.74 13.52
CA MET A 225 6.66 13.30 13.62
C MET A 225 5.40 12.88 12.85
N ALA A 226 4.26 13.49 13.13
CA ALA A 226 2.99 13.14 12.49
C ALA A 226 3.04 13.36 10.97
N THR A 227 3.68 14.44 10.51
CA THR A 227 3.85 14.74 9.08
C THR A 227 4.71 13.70 8.38
N PHE A 228 5.86 13.36 8.95
CA PHE A 228 6.75 12.32 8.42
C PHE A 228 6.05 10.96 8.37
N MET A 229 5.31 10.60 9.42
CA MET A 229 4.57 9.34 9.48
C MET A 229 3.45 9.30 8.45
N VAL A 230 2.65 10.35 8.28
CA VAL A 230 1.61 10.43 7.24
C VAL A 230 2.22 10.23 5.85
N ASN A 231 3.30 10.93 5.52
CA ASN A 231 3.98 10.81 4.23
C ASN A 231 4.50 9.39 3.99
N SER A 232 5.17 8.81 4.99
CA SER A 232 5.77 7.47 4.91
C SER A 232 4.71 6.36 4.79
N LEU A 233 3.67 6.40 5.63
CA LEU A 233 2.57 5.44 5.61
C LEU A 233 1.75 5.56 4.33
N TYR A 234 1.54 6.78 3.83
CA TYR A 234 0.85 7.00 2.56
C TYR A 234 1.61 6.35 1.40
N MET A 235 2.94 6.50 1.34
CA MET A 235 3.76 5.84 0.32
C MET A 235 3.69 4.30 0.39
N MET A 236 3.69 3.73 1.61
CA MET A 236 3.47 2.30 1.81
C MET A 236 2.10 1.89 1.27
N LYS A 237 1.04 2.62 1.64
CA LYS A 237 -0.34 2.34 1.24
C LYS A 237 -0.50 2.37 -0.28
N THR A 238 -0.01 3.41 -0.95
CA THR A 238 -0.10 3.53 -2.42
C THR A 238 0.68 2.44 -3.14
N THR A 239 1.80 1.98 -2.56
CA THR A 239 2.58 0.86 -3.13
C THR A 239 1.81 -0.45 -3.04
N LEU A 240 1.16 -0.72 -1.91
CA LEU A 240 0.42 -1.96 -1.68
C LEU A 240 -0.92 -2.02 -2.42
N ALA A 241 -1.55 -0.87 -2.66
CA ALA A 241 -2.84 -0.78 -3.35
C ALA A 241 -2.83 -1.33 -4.79
N LEU A 242 -1.65 -1.58 -5.35
CA LEU A 242 -1.45 -2.16 -6.68
C LEU A 242 -1.53 -3.69 -6.70
N PHE A 243 -1.60 -4.34 -5.53
CA PHE A 243 -1.49 -5.79 -5.40
C PHE A 243 -2.68 -6.40 -4.66
N GLU A 244 -3.09 -7.59 -5.11
CA GLU A 244 -4.09 -8.41 -4.43
C GLU A 244 -3.60 -8.90 -3.06
N PHE A 245 -4.54 -9.32 -2.20
CA PHE A 245 -4.27 -9.87 -0.86
C PHE A 245 -3.63 -8.88 0.12
N THR A 246 -3.71 -7.58 -0.16
CA THR A 246 -3.13 -6.51 0.68
C THR A 246 -4.15 -5.82 1.58
N ASP A 247 -5.45 -6.14 1.48
CA ASP A 247 -6.55 -5.42 2.14
C ASP A 247 -6.34 -5.19 3.64
N ARG A 248 -5.98 -6.24 4.38
CA ARG A 248 -5.74 -6.15 5.83
C ARG A 248 -4.60 -5.18 6.17
N ARG A 249 -3.56 -5.13 5.34
CA ARG A 249 -2.42 -4.21 5.54
C ARG A 249 -2.79 -2.79 5.12
N LEU A 250 -3.58 -2.62 4.05
CA LEU A 250 -4.10 -1.32 3.64
C LEU A 250 -4.99 -0.69 4.71
N GLU A 251 -5.89 -1.49 5.31
CA GLU A 251 -6.76 -1.07 6.41
C GLU A 251 -5.93 -0.64 7.64
N MET A 252 -4.97 -1.46 8.05
CA MET A 252 -4.06 -1.12 9.16
C MET A 252 -3.29 0.19 8.90
N LEU A 253 -2.75 0.37 7.69
CA LEU A 253 -2.05 1.61 7.31
C LEU A 253 -2.99 2.81 7.32
N GLN A 254 -4.23 2.64 6.85
CA GLN A 254 -5.23 3.69 6.86
C GLN A 254 -5.55 4.17 8.29
N PHE A 255 -5.77 3.24 9.22
CA PHE A 255 -6.00 3.59 10.64
C PHE A 255 -4.81 4.36 11.25
N GLN A 256 -3.58 3.97 10.94
CA GLN A 256 -2.40 4.70 11.43
C GLN A 256 -2.27 6.09 10.80
N ILE A 257 -2.57 6.22 9.50
CA ILE A 257 -2.62 7.53 8.82
C ILE A 257 -3.64 8.42 9.53
N GLU A 258 -4.87 7.93 9.75
CA GLU A 258 -5.94 8.69 10.41
C GLU A 258 -5.54 9.17 11.81
N ALA A 259 -4.89 8.34 12.63
CA ALA A 259 -4.41 8.75 13.95
C ALA A 259 -3.38 9.90 13.89
N HIS A 260 -2.47 9.88 12.92
CA HIS A 260 -1.53 10.98 12.72
C HIS A 260 -2.18 12.21 12.08
N LEU A 261 -3.20 12.03 11.24
CA LEU A 261 -4.02 13.14 10.73
C LEU A 261 -4.75 13.86 11.84
N ASP A 262 -5.38 13.13 12.77
CA ASP A 262 -6.02 13.70 13.94
C ASP A 262 -5.03 14.51 14.78
N THR A 263 -3.81 14.02 14.92
CA THR A 263 -2.72 14.75 15.59
C THR A 263 -2.44 16.08 14.88
N LEU A 264 -2.27 16.08 13.55
CA LEU A 264 -2.01 17.29 12.78
C LEU A 264 -3.20 18.28 12.78
N ILE A 265 -4.43 17.77 12.79
CA ILE A 265 -5.65 18.58 12.92
C ILE A 265 -5.64 19.35 14.24
N ASN A 266 -5.34 18.66 15.35
CA ASN A 266 -5.27 19.27 16.66
C ASN A 266 -4.10 20.26 16.78
N GLU A 267 -2.92 19.91 16.27
CA GLU A 267 -1.76 20.82 16.24
C GLU A 267 -2.04 22.07 15.40
N GLN A 268 -2.66 21.95 14.23
CA GLN A 268 -3.04 23.09 13.39
C GLN A 268 -4.04 24.00 14.09
N ALA A 269 -5.07 23.43 14.74
CA ALA A 269 -6.05 24.22 15.50
C ALA A 269 -5.40 24.92 16.69
N SER A 270 -4.55 24.22 17.45
CA SER A 270 -3.78 24.77 18.56
C SER A 270 -2.85 25.90 18.11
N TYR A 271 -2.19 25.72 16.96
CA TYR A 271 -1.33 26.72 16.34
C TYR A 271 -2.12 28.00 16.04
N VAL A 272 -3.28 27.90 15.38
CA VAL A 272 -4.15 29.05 15.09
C VAL A 272 -4.61 29.73 16.38
N LEU A 273 -5.20 28.97 17.32
CA LEU A 273 -5.72 29.51 18.58
C LEU A 273 -4.64 30.22 19.40
N THR A 274 -3.41 29.70 19.39
CA THR A 274 -2.29 30.33 20.10
C THR A 274 -1.87 31.63 19.42
N ARG A 275 -1.77 31.64 18.09
CA ARG A 275 -1.36 32.83 17.31
C ARG A 275 -2.36 33.97 17.40
N VAL A 276 -3.66 33.67 17.46
CA VAL A 276 -4.72 34.68 17.61
C VAL A 276 -4.97 35.06 19.08
N GLY A 277 -4.28 34.43 20.03
CA GLY A 277 -4.40 34.74 21.46
C GLY A 277 -5.62 34.12 22.15
N LEU A 278 -6.34 33.21 21.50
CA LEU A 278 -7.52 32.53 22.04
C LEU A 278 -7.20 31.28 22.87
N SER A 279 -6.01 30.69 22.71
CA SER A 279 -5.65 29.43 23.39
C SER A 279 -5.78 29.54 24.91
N TYR A 280 -5.24 30.59 25.53
CA TYR A 280 -5.34 30.79 26.99
C TYR A 280 -6.79 31.00 27.42
N ILE A 281 -7.51 31.92 26.76
CA ILE A 281 -8.91 32.25 27.06
C ILE A 281 -9.80 31.00 27.01
N TYR A 282 -9.70 30.24 25.91
CA TYR A 282 -10.44 29.01 25.71
C TYR A 282 -10.15 27.98 26.81
N ASN A 283 -8.87 27.74 27.12
CA ASN A 283 -8.49 26.77 28.16
C ASN A 283 -8.98 27.19 29.55
N THR A 284 -8.91 28.49 29.89
CA THR A 284 -9.43 28.99 31.17
C THR A 284 -10.95 28.81 31.26
N ILE A 285 -11.69 29.05 30.18
CA ILE A 285 -13.14 28.84 30.13
C ILE A 285 -13.49 27.35 30.31
N GLN A 286 -12.75 26.45 29.66
CA GLN A 286 -12.97 25.00 29.79
C GLN A 286 -12.74 24.48 31.22
N GLN A 287 -11.75 25.02 31.92
CA GLN A 287 -11.38 24.59 33.26
C GLN A 287 -12.16 25.33 34.35
N HIS A 288 -12.87 26.40 33.99
CA HIS A 288 -13.62 27.22 34.91
C HIS A 288 -14.74 26.43 35.58
N ARG A 289 -14.85 26.60 36.89
CA ARG A 289 -15.96 26.06 37.68
C ARG A 289 -16.80 27.18 38.28
N PRO A 290 -18.14 27.04 38.37
CA PRO A 290 -19.03 28.11 38.83
C PRO A 290 -18.73 28.66 40.24
N ASP A 291 -18.04 27.89 41.08
CA ASP A 291 -17.61 28.28 42.44
C ASP A 291 -16.42 29.25 42.46
N GLN A 292 -15.75 29.46 41.32
CA GLN A 292 -14.57 30.34 41.21
C GLN A 292 -14.93 31.82 40.93
N GLY A 293 -16.21 32.16 40.86
CA GLY A 293 -16.70 33.51 40.57
C GLY A 293 -16.89 33.78 39.08
N SER A 294 -17.17 35.03 38.71
CA SER A 294 -17.45 35.40 37.31
C SER A 294 -16.20 35.41 36.43
N LEU A 295 -16.30 34.97 35.16
CA LEU A 295 -15.17 35.04 34.22
C LEU A 295 -14.64 36.46 34.03
N ALA A 296 -15.49 37.50 34.01
CA ALA A 296 -15.07 38.89 33.81
C ALA A 296 -14.16 39.43 34.94
N SER A 297 -14.17 38.80 36.12
CA SER A 297 -13.28 39.16 37.23
C SER A 297 -11.95 38.40 37.23
N MET A 298 -11.77 37.42 36.33
CA MET A 298 -10.54 36.66 36.26
C MET A 298 -9.44 37.40 35.48
N PRO A 299 -8.16 37.25 35.88
CA PRO A 299 -7.04 37.82 35.14
C PRO A 299 -7.02 37.34 33.68
N ASN A 300 -6.73 38.24 32.74
CA ASN A 300 -6.65 37.98 31.29
C ASN A 300 -7.94 37.47 30.62
N LEU A 301 -9.09 37.57 31.29
CA LEU A 301 -10.44 37.37 30.71
C LEU A 301 -11.30 38.63 30.82
N ASP A 302 -10.69 39.77 31.15
CA ASP A 302 -11.40 41.03 31.18
C ASP A 302 -11.77 41.51 29.77
N SER A 303 -12.65 42.50 29.68
CA SER A 303 -13.12 43.03 28.38
C SER A 303 -11.98 43.58 27.51
N VAL A 304 -10.87 44.02 28.11
CA VAL A 304 -9.72 44.55 27.38
C VAL A 304 -8.93 43.42 26.72
N ALA A 305 -8.61 42.36 27.47
CA ALA A 305 -7.92 41.19 26.93
C ALA A 305 -8.72 40.50 25.82
N LEU A 306 -10.04 40.33 26.02
CA LEU A 306 -10.92 39.74 25.00
C LEU A 306 -10.97 40.59 23.72
N LYS A 307 -11.09 41.92 23.83
CA LYS A 307 -11.06 42.82 22.66
C LYS A 307 -9.73 42.74 21.90
N ALA A 308 -8.61 42.64 22.62
CA ALA A 308 -7.30 42.48 22.00
C ALA A 308 -7.17 41.14 21.25
N ALA A 309 -7.64 40.04 21.83
CA ALA A 309 -7.68 38.73 21.17
C ALA A 309 -8.61 38.75 19.94
N MET A 310 -9.77 39.41 20.03
CA MET A 310 -10.69 39.54 18.90
C MET A 310 -10.10 40.34 17.74
N ALA A 311 -9.33 41.39 18.02
CA ALA A 311 -8.63 42.13 16.97
C ALA A 311 -7.63 41.24 16.19
N GLN A 312 -6.98 40.28 16.86
CA GLN A 312 -6.10 39.31 16.18
C GLN A 312 -6.89 38.22 15.45
N PHE A 313 -7.97 37.75 16.07
CA PHE A 313 -8.86 36.78 15.43
C PHE A 313 -9.49 37.33 14.14
N ASP A 314 -9.90 38.60 14.13
CA ASP A 314 -10.45 39.27 12.95
C ASP A 314 -9.44 39.38 11.79
N ARG A 315 -8.15 39.57 12.11
CA ARG A 315 -7.08 39.51 11.09
C ARG A 315 -6.96 38.11 10.50
N TYR A 316 -7.07 37.08 11.33
CA TYR A 316 -7.11 35.70 10.86
C TYR A 316 -8.34 35.43 9.97
N LEU A 317 -9.54 35.86 10.38
CA LEU A 317 -10.76 35.72 9.56
C LEU A 317 -10.64 36.40 8.18
N SER A 318 -9.85 37.48 8.10
CA SER A 318 -9.62 38.20 6.85
C SER A 318 -8.62 37.51 5.91
N ALA A 319 -7.73 36.67 6.44
CA ALA A 319 -6.74 35.92 5.68
C ALA A 319 -6.37 34.59 6.37
N PRO A 320 -7.25 33.56 6.31
CA PRO A 320 -7.07 32.31 7.06
C PRO A 320 -5.81 31.53 6.64
N ASP A 321 -5.46 31.59 5.35
CA ASP A 321 -4.33 30.87 4.76
C ASP A 321 -2.96 31.35 5.29
N HIS A 322 -2.89 32.51 5.94
CA HIS A 322 -1.64 33.03 6.51
C HIS A 322 -1.26 32.35 7.84
N LEU A 323 -2.18 31.63 8.48
CA LEU A 323 -1.94 30.94 9.76
C LEU A 323 -1.92 29.41 9.58
N LEU A 324 -1.05 28.94 8.69
CA LEU A 324 -0.79 27.50 8.51
C LEU A 324 0.53 27.11 9.17
N MET A 325 0.56 25.91 9.77
CA MET A 325 1.80 25.29 10.21
C MET A 325 2.71 25.01 9.02
N PRO A 326 4.04 25.22 9.13
CA PRO A 326 4.97 24.96 8.03
C PRO A 326 4.97 23.49 7.57
N GLN A 327 4.70 22.56 8.48
CA GLN A 327 4.62 21.13 8.22
C GLN A 327 3.54 20.77 7.19
N LEU A 328 2.46 21.55 7.09
CA LEU A 328 1.42 21.30 6.10
C LEU A 328 1.91 21.53 4.65
N ASN A 329 3.03 22.23 4.47
CA ASN A 329 3.66 22.38 3.16
C ASN A 329 4.52 21.18 2.77
N SER A 330 4.89 20.34 3.73
CA SER A 330 5.64 19.10 3.53
C SER A 330 4.77 17.87 3.25
N LEU A 331 3.44 17.99 3.34
CA LEU A 331 2.52 16.89 3.06
C LEU A 331 2.51 16.55 1.57
N LEU A 332 2.70 15.26 1.25
CA LEU A 332 2.71 14.78 -0.13
C LEU A 332 1.31 14.73 -0.77
N SER A 333 0.25 14.62 0.04
CA SER A 333 -1.13 14.55 -0.43
C SER A 333 -1.87 15.87 -0.24
N ALA A 334 -2.26 16.50 -1.34
CA ALA A 334 -3.05 17.74 -1.33
C ALA A 334 -4.42 17.55 -0.66
N THR A 335 -5.09 16.42 -0.92
CA THR A 335 -6.38 16.07 -0.31
C THR A 335 -6.28 15.96 1.21
N VAL A 336 -5.19 15.36 1.71
CA VAL A 336 -4.91 15.28 3.14
C VAL A 336 -4.69 16.67 3.74
N LYS A 337 -3.93 17.54 3.05
CA LYS A 337 -3.72 18.92 3.50
C LYS A 337 -5.04 19.69 3.60
N GLU A 338 -5.89 19.61 2.59
CA GLU A 338 -7.21 20.24 2.57
C GLU A 338 -8.10 19.72 3.71
N GLN A 339 -8.10 18.41 3.94
CA GLN A 339 -8.82 17.79 5.07
C GLN A 339 -8.35 18.34 6.42
N ILE A 340 -7.04 18.46 6.64
CA ILE A 340 -6.49 19.01 7.89
C ILE A 340 -6.93 20.46 8.08
N ILE A 341 -6.83 21.29 7.04
CA ILE A 341 -7.24 22.70 7.09
C ILE A 341 -8.72 22.82 7.43
N LYS A 342 -9.57 22.05 6.75
CA LYS A 342 -11.02 22.06 6.99
C LYS A 342 -11.37 21.64 8.42
N GLN A 343 -10.88 20.49 8.88
CA GLN A 343 -11.23 19.97 10.20
C GLN A 343 -10.63 20.79 11.34
N SER A 344 -9.40 21.30 11.19
CA SER A 344 -8.81 22.20 12.19
C SER A 344 -9.58 23.53 12.28
N THR A 345 -10.06 24.04 11.16
CA THR A 345 -10.92 25.22 11.10
C THR A 345 -12.25 24.98 11.84
N GLU A 346 -12.84 23.79 11.71
CA GLU A 346 -14.03 23.42 12.48
C GLU A 346 -13.77 23.39 14.00
N LEU A 347 -12.58 22.95 14.45
CA LEU A 347 -12.18 23.02 15.86
C LEU A 347 -12.00 24.47 16.33
N VAL A 348 -11.41 25.33 15.51
CA VAL A 348 -11.28 26.77 15.81
C VAL A 348 -12.67 27.42 15.93
N CYS A 349 -13.60 27.10 15.03
CA CYS A 349 -14.99 27.57 15.10
C CYS A 349 -15.69 27.11 16.38
N ARG A 350 -15.47 25.86 16.79
CA ARG A 350 -16.02 25.31 18.04
C ARG A 350 -15.47 26.05 19.25
N ALA A 351 -14.15 26.23 19.32
CA ALA A 351 -13.51 26.97 20.41
C ALA A 351 -14.03 28.41 20.49
N TYR A 352 -14.18 29.09 19.35
CA TYR A 352 -14.81 30.42 19.30
C TYR A 352 -16.25 30.39 19.82
N GLY A 353 -17.05 29.40 19.41
CA GLY A 353 -18.44 29.25 19.86
C GLY A 353 -18.55 29.10 21.37
N GLU A 354 -17.62 28.37 22.00
CA GLU A 354 -17.59 28.21 23.46
C GLU A 354 -17.16 29.49 24.18
N VAL A 355 -16.16 30.22 23.65
CA VAL A 355 -15.80 31.55 24.14
C VAL A 355 -16.99 32.50 24.03
N HIS A 356 -17.69 32.48 22.90
CA HIS A 356 -18.86 33.32 22.67
C HIS A 356 -20.00 33.00 23.63
N ALA A 357 -20.34 31.73 23.81
CA ALA A 357 -21.35 31.31 24.77
C ALA A 357 -21.01 31.73 26.21
N ALA A 358 -19.73 31.63 26.59
CA ALA A 358 -19.28 32.04 27.91
C ALA A 358 -19.37 33.56 28.12
N VAL A 359 -18.99 34.38 27.14
CA VAL A 359 -19.05 35.85 27.24
C VAL A 359 -20.49 36.37 27.20
N MET A 360 -21.36 35.74 26.42
CA MET A 360 -22.78 36.10 26.34
C MET A 360 -23.59 35.63 27.56
N ASN A 361 -23.06 34.73 28.38
CA ASN A 361 -23.75 34.25 29.57
C ASN A 361 -23.78 35.33 30.67
N PRO A 362 -24.97 35.78 31.12
CA PRO A 362 -25.10 36.83 32.15
C PRO A 362 -24.40 36.51 33.48
N VAL A 363 -24.24 35.22 33.82
CA VAL A 363 -23.55 34.76 35.05
C VAL A 363 -22.08 35.24 35.08
N ASN A 364 -21.48 35.47 33.91
CA ASN A 364 -20.09 35.86 33.79
C ASN A 364 -19.85 37.37 33.87
N ALA A 365 -20.91 38.16 34.09
CA ALA A 365 -20.87 39.57 34.48
C ALA A 365 -20.15 40.52 33.50
N TYR A 366 -20.12 40.20 32.19
CA TYR A 366 -19.67 41.14 31.17
C TYR A 366 -20.70 42.26 30.95
N LYS A 367 -20.28 43.52 31.08
CA LYS A 367 -21.18 44.68 31.02
C LYS A 367 -21.76 44.97 29.64
N ASP A 368 -21.05 44.62 28.58
CA ASP A 368 -21.43 44.85 27.18
C ASP A 368 -20.78 43.79 26.27
N PRO A 369 -21.30 42.54 26.30
CA PRO A 369 -20.67 41.41 25.61
C PRO A 369 -20.71 41.56 24.08
N GLU A 370 -21.73 42.21 23.52
CA GLU A 370 -21.84 42.48 22.08
C GLU A 370 -20.75 43.45 21.59
N SER A 371 -20.31 44.39 22.43
CA SER A 371 -19.15 45.24 22.09
C SER A 371 -17.81 44.50 22.12
N ILE A 372 -17.74 43.33 22.75
CA ILE A 372 -16.52 42.52 22.87
C ILE A 372 -16.45 41.53 21.70
N LEU A 373 -17.55 40.82 21.43
CA LEU A 373 -17.67 39.83 20.37
C LEU A 373 -18.71 40.27 19.35
N HIS A 374 -18.25 40.80 18.22
CA HIS A 374 -19.14 41.39 17.22
C HIS A 374 -19.73 40.37 16.26
N ARG A 375 -19.11 39.20 16.13
CA ARG A 375 -19.49 38.15 15.19
C ARG A 375 -20.17 36.99 15.92
N SER A 376 -21.25 36.46 15.35
CA SER A 376 -21.83 35.22 15.85
C SER A 376 -20.98 34.01 15.42
N PRO A 377 -21.09 32.85 16.10
CA PRO A 377 -20.41 31.63 15.67
C PRO A 377 -20.75 31.21 14.24
N GLU A 378 -21.98 31.43 13.78
CA GLU A 378 -22.42 31.15 12.41
C GLU A 378 -21.73 32.07 11.39
N GLN A 379 -21.57 33.35 11.73
CA GLN A 379 -20.84 34.30 10.89
C GLN A 379 -19.36 33.93 10.77
N VAL A 380 -18.72 33.54 11.88
CA VAL A 380 -17.34 33.06 11.88
C VAL A 380 -17.20 31.81 11.02
N LYS A 381 -18.12 30.85 11.16
CA LYS A 381 -18.13 29.63 10.34
C LYS A 381 -18.27 29.95 8.85
N THR A 382 -19.09 30.93 8.49
CA THR A 382 -19.30 31.35 7.09
C THR A 382 -18.07 32.06 6.50
N LEU A 383 -17.30 32.78 7.33
CA LEU A 383 -16.07 33.46 6.89
C LEU A 383 -14.91 32.49 6.68
N LEU A 384 -14.96 31.32 7.31
CA LEU A 384 -13.89 30.31 7.28
C LEU A 384 -14.24 29.08 6.42
N SER A 385 -15.45 29.03 5.85
CA SER A 385 -15.96 27.90 5.05
C SER A 385 -15.57 27.95 3.58
#